data_AF-A0A958G4Y3-F1
#
_entry.id   AF-A0A958G4Y3-F1
#
_cell.length_a   1.000
_cell.length_b   1.000
_cell.length_c   1.000
_cell.angle_alpha   90.00
_cell.angle_beta   90.00
_cell.angle_gamma   90.00
#
_symmetry.space_group_name_H-M   'P 1'
#
loop_
_entity.id
_entity.type
_entity.pdbx_description
1 polymer ?
#
loop_
_entity_poly.entity_id
_entity_poly.type
_entity_poly.pdbx_seq_one_letter_code
_entity_poly.pdbx_strand_id
1 'polypeptide(L)'
;RGDKLGGDINDTDPQKIGLLPREPVGGDENSRRTVKYVKEFLSQVRTLLKDEHPANMLLARGFARFDPLPTMEERYGLKSLAIAQYPMYRGLGRLVGMDIAPKPPTYEAMWQTLKENW
;
A
#
# COMPACT_ATOMS: atom_id res chain seq x y z
N ARG A 1 0.93 -10.14 -1.92
CA ARG A 1 2.05 -11.10 -1.82
C ARG A 1 1.52 -12.46 -2.26
N GLY A 2 2.31 -13.25 -2.97
CA GLY A 2 1.87 -14.56 -3.46
C GLY A 2 2.70 -14.99 -4.66
N ASP A 3 2.87 -16.30 -4.80
CA ASP A 3 3.68 -16.86 -5.87
C ASP A 3 3.03 -16.67 -7.23
N LYS A 4 3.85 -16.31 -8.23
CA LYS A 4 3.42 -16.16 -9.62
C LYS A 4 2.28 -15.13 -9.79
N LEU A 5 2.34 -14.06 -9.00
CA LEU A 5 1.49 -12.87 -9.12
C LEU A 5 2.30 -11.69 -9.66
N GLY A 6 1.65 -10.83 -10.43
CA GLY A 6 2.24 -9.69 -11.13
C GLY A 6 1.42 -8.42 -10.89
N GLY A 7 2.08 -7.27 -11.00
CA GLY A 7 1.48 -5.95 -10.78
C GLY A 7 1.17 -5.19 -12.06
N ASP A 8 1.52 -5.72 -13.23
CA ASP A 8 1.30 -5.07 -14.53
C ASP A 8 -0.16 -5.24 -14.96
N ILE A 9 -1.04 -4.48 -14.28
CA ILE A 9 -2.49 -4.51 -14.44
C ILE A 9 -2.95 -3.06 -14.62
N ASN A 10 -3.82 -2.82 -15.60
CA ASN A 10 -4.40 -1.49 -15.76
C ASN A 10 -5.29 -1.10 -14.57
N ASP A 11 -5.38 0.20 -14.33
CA ASP A 11 -6.36 0.77 -13.42
C ASP A 11 -7.79 0.46 -13.87
N THR A 12 -8.66 0.20 -12.89
CA THR A 12 -10.11 0.06 -13.11
C THR A 12 -10.82 1.41 -13.09
N ASP A 13 -10.18 2.44 -12.53
CA ASP A 13 -10.68 3.82 -12.53
C ASP A 13 -10.58 4.42 -13.94
N PRO A 14 -11.68 4.82 -14.58
CA PRO A 14 -11.63 5.52 -15.86
C PRO A 14 -11.13 6.97 -15.75
N GLN A 15 -10.95 7.49 -14.52
CA GLN A 15 -10.55 8.86 -14.18
C GLN A 15 -11.46 9.94 -14.76
N LYS A 16 -12.70 9.57 -15.12
CA LYS A 16 -13.71 10.46 -15.67
C LYS A 16 -15.09 10.06 -15.14
N ILE A 17 -15.85 11.05 -14.69
CA ILE A 17 -17.22 10.88 -14.19
C ILE A 17 -18.14 10.44 -15.34
N GLY A 18 -19.13 9.59 -15.04
CA GLY A 18 -20.12 9.10 -15.99
C GLY A 18 -19.67 7.90 -16.83
N LEU A 19 -18.44 7.43 -16.64
CA LEU A 19 -17.94 6.20 -17.25
C LEU A 19 -18.02 5.03 -16.26
N LEU A 20 -18.27 3.84 -16.79
CA LEU A 20 -18.20 2.61 -16.01
C LEU A 20 -16.75 2.29 -15.61
N PRO A 21 -16.54 1.58 -14.48
CA PRO A 21 -15.24 1.00 -14.15
C PRO A 21 -14.71 0.15 -15.32
N ARG A 22 -13.42 0.26 -15.61
CA ARG A 22 -12.75 -0.57 -16.61
C ARG A 22 -12.57 -1.99 -16.08
N GLU A 23 -12.63 -2.96 -16.97
CA GLU A 23 -12.21 -4.32 -16.67
C GLU A 23 -10.69 -4.35 -16.42
N PRO A 24 -10.22 -5.06 -15.38
CA PRO A 24 -8.79 -5.26 -15.16
C PRO A 24 -8.25 -6.27 -16.19
N VAL A 25 -7.09 -5.94 -16.76
CA VAL A 25 -6.34 -6.68 -17.77
C VAL A 25 -4.88 -6.71 -17.36
N GLY A 26 -4.25 -7.89 -17.44
CA GLY A 26 -2.85 -8.09 -17.07
C GLY A 26 -1.95 -8.13 -18.30
N GLY A 27 -0.86 -7.37 -18.30
CA GLY A 27 0.11 -7.31 -19.40
C GLY A 27 0.96 -8.57 -19.56
N ASP A 28 1.23 -9.29 -18.47
CA ASP A 28 2.00 -10.54 -18.45
C ASP A 28 1.23 -11.74 -17.86
N GLU A 29 1.83 -12.94 -17.89
CA GLU A 29 1.20 -14.18 -17.38
C GLU A 29 0.85 -14.12 -15.88
N ASN A 30 1.76 -13.62 -15.05
CA ASN A 30 1.56 -13.49 -13.61
C ASN A 30 0.49 -12.42 -13.30
N SER A 31 0.47 -11.34 -14.06
CA SER A 31 -0.53 -10.28 -13.94
C SER A 31 -1.91 -10.77 -14.38
N ARG A 32 -2.02 -11.60 -15.44
CA ARG A 32 -3.28 -12.28 -15.81
C ARG A 32 -3.80 -13.22 -14.73
N ARG A 33 -2.91 -13.89 -13.99
CA ARG A 33 -3.32 -14.68 -12.81
C ARG A 33 -3.85 -13.79 -11.70
N THR A 34 -3.21 -12.65 -11.48
CA THR A 34 -3.62 -11.66 -10.47
C THR A 34 -4.99 -11.06 -10.80
N VAL A 35 -5.26 -10.78 -12.08
CA VAL A 35 -6.57 -10.31 -12.57
C VAL A 35 -7.72 -11.22 -12.15
N LYS A 36 -7.53 -12.54 -12.11
CA LYS A 36 -8.60 -13.47 -11.65
C LYS A 36 -9.06 -13.12 -10.23
N TYR A 37 -8.12 -12.91 -9.32
CA TYR A 37 -8.41 -12.52 -7.94
C TYR A 37 -8.96 -11.10 -7.83
N VAL A 38 -8.44 -10.16 -8.64
CA VAL A 38 -8.96 -8.79 -8.66
C VAL A 38 -10.42 -8.76 -9.10
N LYS A 39 -10.79 -9.51 -10.15
CA LYS A 39 -12.18 -9.60 -10.63
C LYS A 39 -13.08 -10.24 -9.57
N GLU A 40 -12.63 -11.31 -8.93
CA GLU A 40 -13.38 -11.96 -7.87
C GLU A 40 -13.62 -11.00 -6.70
N PHE A 41 -12.58 -10.30 -6.24
CA PHE A 41 -12.67 -9.30 -5.19
C PHE A 41 -13.67 -8.18 -5.55
N LEU A 42 -13.54 -7.58 -6.74
CA LEU A 42 -14.43 -6.50 -7.18
C LEU A 42 -15.89 -6.97 -7.36
N SER A 43 -16.11 -8.23 -7.75
CA SER A 43 -17.43 -8.84 -7.80
C SER A 43 -18.06 -8.98 -6.42
N GLN A 44 -17.29 -9.42 -5.42
CA GLN A 44 -17.73 -9.49 -4.03
C GLN A 44 -18.04 -8.10 -3.47
N VAL A 45 -17.17 -7.11 -3.73
CA VAL A 45 -17.39 -5.70 -3.36
C VAL A 45 -18.71 -5.19 -3.93
N ARG A 46 -18.95 -5.38 -5.23
CA ARG A 46 -20.20 -4.98 -5.87
C ARG A 46 -21.42 -5.63 -5.20
N THR A 47 -21.30 -6.90 -4.84
CA THR A 47 -22.40 -7.64 -4.21
C THR A 47 -22.68 -7.12 -2.79
N LEU A 48 -21.63 -6.89 -2.00
CA LEU A 48 -21.74 -6.45 -0.61
C LEU A 48 -22.21 -5.00 -0.49
N LEU A 49 -21.79 -4.12 -1.40
CA LEU A 49 -22.12 -2.71 -1.36
C LEU A 49 -23.29 -2.33 -2.28
N LYS A 50 -23.99 -3.29 -2.90
CA LYS A 50 -25.01 -3.02 -3.93
C LYS A 50 -26.12 -2.05 -3.50
N ASP A 51 -26.48 -2.07 -2.21
CA ASP A 51 -27.57 -1.30 -1.62
C ASP A 51 -27.08 0.02 -0.97
N GLU A 52 -25.76 0.26 -0.96
CA GLU A 52 -25.16 1.49 -0.43
C GLU A 52 -25.27 2.64 -1.44
N HIS A 53 -25.58 3.85 -0.97
CA HIS A 53 -25.65 5.04 -1.83
C HIS A 53 -24.90 6.23 -1.20
N PRO A 54 -24.06 6.95 -1.95
CA PRO A 54 -23.74 6.76 -3.38
C PRO A 54 -22.59 5.76 -3.64
N ALA A 55 -21.92 5.26 -2.60
CA ALA A 55 -20.66 4.53 -2.73
C ALA A 55 -20.84 2.99 -2.75
N ASN A 56 -21.31 2.45 -3.87
CA ASN A 56 -21.58 1.01 -4.03
C ASN A 56 -20.48 0.18 -4.74
N MET A 57 -19.31 0.77 -5.01
CA MET A 57 -18.23 0.12 -5.75
C MET A 57 -16.87 0.73 -5.40
N LEU A 58 -15.81 -0.07 -5.56
CA LEU A 58 -14.42 0.41 -5.47
C LEU A 58 -13.80 0.55 -6.86
N LEU A 59 -13.04 1.62 -7.04
CA LEU A 59 -12.13 1.81 -8.17
C LEU A 59 -10.70 1.57 -7.70
N ALA A 60 -10.07 0.52 -8.23
CA ALA A 60 -8.70 0.15 -7.94
C ALA A 60 -7.72 0.78 -8.94
N ARG A 61 -6.59 1.27 -8.42
CA ARG A 61 -5.50 1.89 -9.17
C ARG A 61 -4.13 1.50 -8.61
N GLY A 62 -3.09 1.66 -9.42
CA GLY A 62 -1.70 1.57 -8.96
C GLY A 62 -1.32 0.16 -8.52
N PHE A 63 -1.72 -0.85 -9.29
CA PHE A 63 -1.31 -2.22 -9.03
C PHE A 63 0.21 -2.33 -9.04
N ALA A 64 0.76 -2.99 -8.03
CA ALA A 64 2.19 -3.19 -7.91
C ALA A 64 2.45 -4.53 -7.22
N ARG A 65 3.52 -5.20 -7.65
CA ARG A 65 4.06 -6.32 -6.89
C ARG A 65 4.94 -5.75 -5.78
N PHE A 66 4.74 -6.26 -4.57
CA PHE A 66 5.66 -5.95 -3.48
C PHE A 66 7.02 -6.57 -3.79
N ASP A 67 8.01 -5.70 -4.01
CA ASP A 67 9.43 -6.04 -4.09
C ASP A 67 10.11 -5.43 -2.85
N PRO A 68 10.63 -6.26 -1.93
CA PRO A 68 11.21 -5.75 -0.69
C PRO A 68 12.49 -4.94 -0.99
N LEU A 69 12.56 -3.75 -0.42
CA LEU A 69 13.80 -2.98 -0.39
C LEU A 69 14.77 -3.60 0.64
N PRO A 70 16.09 -3.51 0.41
CA PRO A 70 17.06 -3.78 1.46
C PRO A 70 16.78 -2.91 2.69
N THR A 71 16.96 -3.48 3.87
CA THR A 71 16.87 -2.76 5.14
C THR A 71 18.03 -1.77 5.31
N MET A 72 17.88 -0.86 6.28
CA MET A 72 18.96 0.05 6.68
C MET A 72 20.21 -0.70 7.14
N GLU A 73 20.03 -1.84 7.81
CA GLU A 73 21.13 -2.69 8.25
C GLU A 73 21.80 -3.41 7.07
N GLU A 74 21.03 -4.05 6.18
CA GLU A 74 21.59 -4.77 5.03
C GLU A 74 22.34 -3.86 4.06
N ARG A 75 21.84 -2.64 3.84
CA ARG A 75 22.42 -1.73 2.86
C ARG A 75 23.54 -0.87 3.43
N TYR A 76 23.42 -0.44 4.68
CA TYR A 76 24.30 0.57 5.27
C TYR A 76 24.97 0.12 6.57
N GLY A 77 24.63 -1.05 7.12
CA GLY A 77 25.15 -1.52 8.40
C GLY A 77 24.62 -0.73 9.60
N LEU A 78 23.50 -0.02 9.44
CA LEU A 78 22.98 0.90 10.46
C LEU A 78 21.78 0.32 11.20
N LYS A 79 21.89 0.24 12.53
CA LYS A 79 20.73 0.14 13.41
C LYS A 79 20.05 1.50 13.50
N SER A 80 18.77 1.57 13.14
CA SER A 80 18.08 2.83 12.87
C SER A 80 16.76 2.93 13.61
N LEU A 81 16.44 4.13 14.14
CA LEU A 81 15.17 4.45 14.81
C LEU A 81 14.42 5.55 14.04
N ALA A 82 13.15 5.33 13.72
CA ALA A 82 12.27 6.32 13.09
C ALA A 82 11.38 7.03 14.12
N ILE A 83 11.61 8.33 14.29
CA ILE A 83 10.80 9.22 15.13
C ILE A 83 9.95 10.11 14.22
N ALA A 84 8.68 9.77 14.05
CA ALA A 84 7.78 10.49 13.17
C ALA A 84 6.35 10.51 13.69
N GLN A 85 5.67 11.65 13.52
CA GLN A 85 4.23 11.82 13.77
C GLN A 85 3.39 11.30 12.60
N TYR A 86 3.81 11.62 11.37
CA TYR A 86 3.04 11.33 10.17
C TYR A 86 3.04 9.82 9.87
N PRO A 87 1.87 9.16 9.74
CA PRO A 87 1.80 7.70 9.60
C PRO A 87 2.59 7.15 8.41
N MET A 88 2.63 7.87 7.29
CA MET A 88 3.35 7.44 6.09
C MET A 88 4.85 7.27 6.36
N TYR A 89 5.50 8.22 7.04
CA TYR A 89 6.93 8.13 7.35
C TYR A 89 7.26 6.99 8.31
N ARG A 90 6.35 6.70 9.24
CA ARG A 90 6.46 5.53 10.12
C ARG A 90 6.36 4.22 9.32
N GLY A 91 5.46 4.18 8.34
CA GLY A 91 5.34 3.07 7.40
C GLY A 91 6.60 2.86 6.57
N LEU A 92 7.18 3.94 6.03
CA LEU A 92 8.45 3.90 5.30
C LEU A 92 9.60 3.41 6.18
N GLY A 93 9.71 3.90 7.42
CA GLY A 93 10.70 3.39 8.37
C GLY A 93 10.61 1.88 8.56
N ARG A 94 9.38 1.36 8.74
CA ARG A 94 9.15 -0.08 8.91
C ARG A 94 9.48 -0.86 7.63
N LEU A 95 9.19 -0.28 6.46
CA LEU A 95 9.48 -0.88 5.16
C LEU A 95 10.98 -1.14 4.98
N VAL A 96 11.84 -0.26 5.48
CA VAL A 96 13.31 -0.38 5.40
C VAL A 96 13.93 -0.91 6.70
N GLY A 97 13.14 -1.56 7.56
CA GLY A 97 13.65 -2.26 8.74
C GLY A 97 14.12 -1.38 9.91
N MET A 98 13.64 -0.14 10.01
CA MET A 98 13.90 0.70 11.19
C MET A 98 13.00 0.30 12.37
N ASP A 99 13.52 0.46 13.58
CA ASP A 99 12.70 0.49 14.78
C ASP A 99 11.79 1.71 14.75
N ILE A 100 10.53 1.59 15.19
CA ILE A 100 9.57 2.70 15.14
C ILE A 100 9.26 3.16 16.56
N ALA A 101 9.68 4.37 16.90
CA ALA A 101 9.37 4.96 18.20
C ALA A 101 7.85 5.13 18.39
N PRO A 102 7.34 5.18 19.64
CA PRO A 102 5.97 5.60 19.91
C PRO A 102 5.61 6.88 19.16
N LYS A 103 4.35 7.04 18.74
CA LYS A 103 3.93 8.24 18.01
C LYS A 103 4.05 9.44 18.95
N PRO A 104 4.94 10.41 18.66
CA PRO A 104 5.05 11.60 19.49
C PRO A 104 3.83 12.50 19.24
N PRO A 105 3.23 13.10 20.28
CA PRO A 105 2.08 14.00 20.13
C PRO A 105 2.47 15.42 19.67
N THR A 106 3.72 15.82 19.88
CA THR A 106 4.24 17.16 19.53
C THR A 106 5.69 17.10 19.03
N TYR A 107 6.21 18.23 18.55
CA TYR A 107 7.61 18.36 18.16
C TYR A 107 8.57 18.30 19.36
N GLU A 108 8.17 18.86 20.51
CA GLU A 108 8.95 18.78 21.75
C GLU A 108 9.08 17.33 22.20
N ALA A 109 8.00 16.55 22.11
CA ALA A 109 8.04 15.12 22.41
C ALA A 109 8.96 14.35 21.44
N MET A 110 8.99 14.70 20.14
CA MET A 110 9.96 14.12 19.20
C MET A 110 11.40 14.37 19.65
N TRP A 111 11.70 15.60 20.09
CA TRP A 111 13.04 15.97 20.54
C TRP A 111 13.45 15.22 21.81
N GLN A 112 12.53 15.01 22.75
CA GLN A 112 12.80 14.21 23.94
C GLN A 112 13.05 12.74 23.58
N THR A 113 12.24 12.15 22.69
CA THR A 113 12.49 10.78 22.21
C THR A 113 13.86 10.65 21.56
N LEU A 114 14.30 11.65 20.79
CA LEU A 114 15.65 11.65 20.21
C LEU A 114 16.71 11.62 21.32
N LYS A 115 16.59 12.49 22.34
CA LYS A 115 17.52 12.57 23.47
C LYS A 115 17.62 11.29 24.29
N GLU A 116 16.53 10.53 24.39
CA GLU A 116 16.48 9.27 25.13
C GLU A 116 17.09 8.08 24.36
N ASN A 117 17.33 8.22 23.05
CA ASN A 117 17.68 7.11 22.16
C ASN A 117 18.92 7.38 21.28
N TRP A 118 19.72 8.40 21.56
CA TRP A 118 20.97 8.72 20.87
C TRP A 118 22.20 8.41 21.73
#